data_AF-A0A917ZR79-F1
#
_entry.id   AF-A0A917ZR79-F1
#
_cell.length_a   1.000
_cell.length_b   1.000
_cell.length_c   1.000
_cell.angle_alpha   90.00
_cell.angle_beta   90.00
_cell.angle_gamma   90.00
#
_symmetry.space_group_name_H-M   'P 1'
#
loop_
_entity.id
_entity.type
_entity.pdbx_description
1 polymer ?
#
loop_
_entity_poly.entity_id
_entity_poly.type
_entity_poly.pdbx_seq_one_letter_code
_entity_poly.pdbx_strand_id
1 'polypeptide(L)'
;MSLTALTATHGKLATDVNASIAGGDVGPLTTVQTTHATDLVIATMVDPPSTAKLRGWMYDGADPVLRVNAAGILAKRPGQAQADDVTTALANDPSARHLYITAVAARVCGLDWATASHLAADPRCMPERASFLAARFAEEVTNVRDAGARWCSAVMLRDLSPLLGR
;
A
#
# COMPACT_ATOMS: atom_id res chain seq x y z
N MET A 1 -4.35 16.14 -5.33
CA MET A 1 -3.07 16.83 -5.09
C MET A 1 -2.15 16.63 -6.28
N SER A 2 -1.38 17.64 -6.69
CA SER A 2 -0.34 17.49 -7.72
C SER A 2 0.93 16.85 -7.12
N LEU A 3 1.76 16.22 -7.97
CA LEU A 3 3.05 15.67 -7.54
C LEU A 3 3.94 16.76 -6.92
N THR A 4 3.92 17.98 -7.47
CA THR A 4 4.64 19.14 -6.94
C THR A 4 4.27 19.46 -5.49
N ALA A 5 2.98 19.42 -5.14
CA ALA A 5 2.53 19.66 -3.78
C ALA A 5 2.96 18.54 -2.81
N LEU A 6 2.96 17.29 -3.28
CA LEU A 6 3.47 16.15 -2.51
C LEU A 6 4.98 16.27 -2.27
N THR A 7 5.76 16.60 -3.30
CA THR A 7 7.20 16.81 -3.17
C THR A 7 7.53 17.97 -2.24
N ALA A 8 6.78 19.07 -2.28
CA ALA A 8 7.00 20.18 -1.33
C ALA A 8 6.77 19.76 0.13
N THR A 9 5.78 18.90 0.38
CA THR A 9 5.39 18.47 1.73
C THR A 9 6.25 17.32 2.26
N HIS A 10 6.60 16.36 1.41
CA HIS A 10 7.25 15.11 1.80
C HIS A 10 8.66 14.93 1.23
N GLY A 11 9.15 15.86 0.41
CA GLY A 11 10.37 15.68 -0.40
C GLY A 11 11.65 15.53 0.43
N LYS A 12 11.78 16.26 1.54
CA LYS A 12 12.95 16.10 2.43
C LYS A 12 13.00 14.68 3.01
N LEU A 13 11.89 14.25 3.64
CA LEU A 13 11.78 12.89 4.18
C LEU A 13 12.00 11.83 3.11
N ALA A 14 11.40 12.00 1.92
CA ALA A 14 11.58 11.07 0.81
C ALA A 14 13.02 11.00 0.32
N THR A 15 13.75 12.13 0.35
CA THR A 15 15.18 12.17 -0.01
C THR A 15 16.02 11.38 0.98
N ASP A 16 15.80 11.59 2.28
CA ASP A 16 16.53 10.90 3.34
C ASP A 16 16.26 9.39 3.31
N VAL A 17 14.99 9.00 3.10
CA VAL A 17 14.61 7.60 2.94
C VAL A 17 15.23 7.01 1.67
N ASN A 18 15.21 7.72 0.53
CA ASN A 18 15.81 7.24 -0.71
C ASN A 18 17.33 7.04 -0.58
N ALA A 19 18.04 7.95 0.10
CA ALA A 19 19.46 7.79 0.39
C ALA A 19 19.73 6.55 1.26
N SER A 20 18.86 6.29 2.23
CA SER A 20 18.95 5.10 3.09
C SER A 20 18.72 3.80 2.29
N ILE A 21 17.70 3.78 1.41
CA ILE A 21 17.47 2.66 0.49
C ILE A 21 18.70 2.43 -0.41
N ALA A 22 19.25 3.50 -0.98
CA ALA A 22 20.46 3.43 -1.80
C ALA A 22 21.67 2.91 -1.00
N GLY A 23 21.78 3.25 0.28
CA GLY A 23 22.78 2.71 1.21
C GLY A 23 22.52 1.27 1.67
N GLY A 24 21.31 0.72 1.43
CA GLY A 24 20.91 -0.58 1.94
C GLY A 24 20.47 -0.57 3.42
N ASP A 25 20.24 0.61 3.99
CA ASP A 25 19.71 0.76 5.34
C ASP A 25 18.17 0.63 5.33
N VAL A 26 17.68 -0.40 6.01
CA VAL A 26 16.24 -0.68 6.16
C VAL A 26 15.58 0.16 7.24
N GLY A 27 16.36 0.79 8.13
CA GLY A 27 15.89 1.46 9.35
C GLY A 27 14.67 2.34 9.13
N PRO A 28 14.71 3.32 8.21
CA PRO A 28 13.57 4.22 7.96
C PRO A 28 12.28 3.52 7.51
N LEU A 29 12.38 2.32 6.92
CA LEU A 29 11.23 1.54 6.46
C LEU A 29 10.75 0.52 7.49
N THR A 30 11.45 0.32 8.61
CA THR A 30 11.06 -0.67 9.63
C THR A 30 10.24 -0.09 10.79
N THR A 31 10.29 1.22 11.01
CA THR A 31 9.75 1.82 12.25
C THR A 31 8.24 2.04 12.22
N VAL A 32 7.73 2.61 11.13
CA VAL A 32 6.31 2.94 10.95
C VAL A 32 5.93 2.73 9.50
N GLN A 33 4.65 2.43 9.26
CA GLN A 33 4.17 2.36 7.90
C GLN A 33 4.22 3.73 7.23
N THR A 34 4.80 3.80 6.04
CA THR A 34 4.89 5.02 5.25
C THR A 34 3.51 5.42 4.74
N THR A 35 3.32 6.72 4.53
CA THR A 35 2.07 7.22 3.95
C THR A 35 2.07 7.01 2.43
N HIS A 36 0.87 6.91 1.83
CA HIS A 36 0.72 6.84 0.38
C HIS A 36 1.42 8.01 -0.34
N ALA A 37 1.39 9.21 0.25
CA ALA A 37 2.06 10.40 -0.28
C ALA A 37 3.58 10.26 -0.28
N THR A 38 4.14 9.76 0.83
CA THR A 38 5.57 9.47 0.96
C THR A 38 6.02 8.42 -0.04
N ASP A 39 5.28 7.31 -0.17
CA ASP A 39 5.56 6.25 -1.15
C ASP A 39 5.61 6.80 -2.57
N LEU A 40 4.65 7.65 -2.93
CA LEU A 40 4.57 8.22 -4.28
C LEU A 40 5.80 9.05 -4.60
N VAL A 41 6.27 9.88 -3.66
CA VAL A 41 7.47 10.70 -3.87
C VAL A 41 8.70 9.80 -3.98
N ILE A 42 8.89 8.83 -3.08
CA ILE A 42 10.04 7.92 -3.12
C ILE A 42 10.06 7.11 -4.43
N ALA A 43 8.90 6.62 -4.89
CA ALA A 43 8.78 5.83 -6.12
C ALA A 43 9.30 6.57 -7.38
N THR A 44 9.31 7.91 -7.36
CA THR A 44 9.88 8.72 -8.45
C THR A 44 11.41 8.88 -8.38
N MET A 45 12.02 8.54 -7.24
CA MET A 45 13.44 8.78 -6.94
C MET A 45 14.29 7.49 -6.98
N VAL A 46 13.66 6.33 -6.81
CA VAL A 46 14.37 5.05 -6.71
C VAL A 46 14.97 4.62 -8.06
N ASP A 47 16.27 4.34 -8.02
CA ASP A 47 17.03 3.82 -9.16
C ASP A 47 16.91 2.28 -9.26
N PRO A 48 17.43 1.64 -10.34
CA PRO A 48 17.34 0.20 -10.50
C PRO A 48 18.00 -0.62 -9.35
N PRO A 49 19.19 -0.26 -8.83
CA PRO A 49 19.76 -0.93 -7.65
C PRO A 49 18.87 -0.82 -6.40
N SER A 50 18.32 0.35 -6.12
CA SER A 50 17.40 0.57 -4.99
C SER A 50 16.10 -0.21 -5.17
N THR A 51 15.62 -0.33 -6.40
CA THR A 51 14.47 -1.19 -6.75
C THR A 51 14.73 -2.64 -6.40
N ALA A 52 15.93 -3.15 -6.73
CA ALA A 52 16.29 -4.54 -6.42
C ALA A 52 16.32 -4.79 -4.91
N LYS A 53 16.82 -3.83 -4.12
CA LYS A 53 16.79 -3.88 -2.65
C LYS A 53 15.36 -3.89 -2.12
N LEU A 54 14.52 -2.95 -2.56
CA LEU A 54 13.11 -2.91 -2.19
C LEU A 54 12.40 -4.22 -2.53
N ARG A 55 12.69 -4.82 -3.69
CA ARG A 55 12.13 -6.13 -4.05
C ARG A 55 12.58 -7.22 -3.08
N GLY A 56 13.87 -7.29 -2.76
CA GLY A 56 14.37 -8.23 -1.75
C GLY A 56 13.71 -8.02 -0.39
N TRP A 57 13.58 -6.78 0.06
CA TRP A 57 12.93 -6.46 1.32
C TRP A 57 11.44 -6.73 1.32
N MET A 58 10.74 -6.57 0.20
CA MET A 58 9.33 -6.87 0.05
C MET A 58 9.04 -8.37 0.30
N TYR A 59 9.91 -9.27 -0.16
CA TYR A 59 9.75 -10.71 0.04
C TYR A 59 10.38 -11.21 1.33
N ASP A 60 11.62 -10.80 1.61
CA ASP A 60 12.48 -11.45 2.61
C ASP A 60 12.77 -10.56 3.84
N GLY A 61 12.21 -9.34 3.88
CA GLY A 61 12.38 -8.45 5.02
C GLY A 61 11.88 -9.09 6.32
N ALA A 62 12.65 -9.01 7.41
CA ALA A 62 12.31 -9.68 8.66
C ALA A 62 11.00 -9.18 9.29
N ASP A 63 10.67 -7.90 9.07
CA ASP A 63 9.55 -7.21 9.70
C ASP A 63 8.41 -6.91 8.70
N PRO A 64 7.13 -7.16 9.04
CA PRO A 64 6.00 -6.87 8.16
C PRO A 64 5.88 -5.39 7.73
N VAL A 65 6.30 -4.43 8.57
CA VAL A 65 6.33 -3.00 8.26
C VAL A 65 7.35 -2.71 7.16
N LEU A 66 8.52 -3.34 7.21
CA LEU A 66 9.50 -3.24 6.13
C LEU A 66 8.93 -3.78 4.81
N ARG A 67 8.32 -4.96 4.86
CA ARG A 67 7.76 -5.61 3.67
C ARG A 67 6.62 -4.79 3.05
N VAL A 68 5.70 -4.28 3.87
CA VAL A 68 4.58 -3.46 3.38
C VAL A 68 5.04 -2.10 2.85
N ASN A 69 6.05 -1.48 3.46
CA ASN A 69 6.58 -0.21 2.98
C ASN A 69 7.33 -0.37 1.65
N ALA A 70 8.11 -1.45 1.53
CA ALA A 70 8.78 -1.79 0.28
C ALA A 70 7.76 -2.09 -0.84
N ALA A 71 6.74 -2.91 -0.57
CA ALA A 71 5.62 -3.14 -1.48
C ALA A 71 4.90 -1.83 -1.82
N GLY A 72 4.69 -0.98 -0.82
CA GLY A 72 4.10 0.34 -0.91
C GLY A 72 4.78 1.17 -1.98
N ILE A 73 6.08 1.42 -1.86
CA ILE A 73 6.87 2.19 -2.83
C ILE A 73 6.83 1.55 -4.23
N LEU A 74 7.06 0.23 -4.32
CA LEU A 74 7.09 -0.50 -5.59
C LEU A 74 5.75 -0.46 -6.33
N ALA A 75 4.63 -0.48 -5.62
CA ALA A 75 3.28 -0.45 -6.18
C ALA A 75 2.96 0.83 -6.96
N LYS A 76 3.68 1.93 -6.70
CA LYS A 76 3.46 3.24 -7.34
C LYS A 76 4.28 3.42 -8.61
N ARG A 77 5.15 2.44 -8.93
CA ARG A 77 5.95 2.47 -10.16
C ARG A 77 5.15 1.93 -11.34
N PRO A 78 5.33 2.51 -12.55
CA PRO A 78 4.68 1.99 -13.74
C PRO A 78 5.28 0.63 -14.16
N GLY A 79 4.46 -0.20 -14.81
CA GLY A 79 4.89 -1.45 -15.44
C GLY A 79 4.14 -2.68 -14.93
N GLN A 80 3.65 -3.51 -15.85
CA GLN A 80 2.83 -4.68 -15.52
C GLN A 80 3.61 -5.71 -14.69
N ALA A 81 4.86 -6.01 -15.07
CA ALA A 81 5.69 -6.96 -14.32
C ALA A 81 5.91 -6.52 -12.85
N GLN A 82 6.05 -5.22 -12.61
CA GLN A 82 6.18 -4.68 -11.25
C GLN A 82 4.86 -4.78 -10.46
N ALA A 83 3.73 -4.56 -11.14
CA ALA A 83 2.41 -4.75 -10.55
C ALA A 83 2.18 -6.22 -10.17
N ASP A 84 2.46 -7.16 -11.07
CA ASP A 84 2.33 -8.59 -10.84
C ASP A 84 3.18 -9.05 -9.66
N ASP A 85 4.42 -8.55 -9.57
CA ASP A 85 5.35 -8.83 -8.49
C ASP A 85 4.83 -8.35 -7.13
N VAL A 86 4.34 -7.11 -7.03
CA VAL A 86 3.73 -6.57 -5.80
C VAL A 86 2.48 -7.38 -5.40
N THR A 87 1.61 -7.69 -6.34
CA THR A 87 0.38 -8.45 -6.03
C THR A 87 0.69 -9.89 -5.60
N THR A 88 1.73 -10.49 -6.18
CA THR A 88 2.24 -11.81 -5.77
C THR A 88 2.77 -11.77 -4.35
N ALA A 89 3.57 -10.77 -3.99
CA ALA A 89 4.05 -10.61 -2.61
C ALA A 89 2.88 -10.46 -1.61
N LEU A 90 1.93 -9.57 -1.88
CA LEU A 90 0.77 -9.36 -1.01
C LEU A 90 -0.16 -10.57 -0.92
N ALA A 91 -0.31 -11.35 -2.00
CA ALA A 91 -1.08 -12.58 -1.97
C ALA A 91 -0.46 -13.64 -1.04
N ASN A 92 0.87 -13.69 -0.98
CA ASN A 92 1.61 -14.72 -0.23
C ASN A 92 2.06 -14.29 1.18
N ASP A 93 1.93 -13.01 1.54
CA ASP A 93 2.24 -12.51 2.88
C ASP A 93 0.99 -11.96 3.61
N PRO A 94 0.35 -12.76 4.49
CA PRO A 94 -0.81 -12.31 5.25
C PRO A 94 -0.55 -11.09 6.14
N SER A 95 0.66 -10.94 6.68
CA SER A 95 0.98 -9.85 7.62
C SER A 95 1.14 -8.53 6.88
N ALA A 96 1.93 -8.50 5.80
CA ALA A 96 2.05 -7.31 4.96
C ALA A 96 0.72 -6.98 4.27
N ARG A 97 -0.05 -7.99 3.85
CA ARG A 97 -1.40 -7.79 3.30
C ARG A 97 -2.32 -7.10 4.27
N HIS A 98 -2.37 -7.55 5.53
CA HIS A 98 -3.21 -6.92 6.55
C HIS A 98 -2.87 -5.44 6.72
N LEU A 99 -1.59 -5.10 6.81
CA LEU A 99 -1.10 -3.73 6.90
C LEU A 99 -1.44 -2.90 5.65
N TYR A 100 -1.31 -3.48 4.45
CA TYR A 100 -1.62 -2.78 3.21
C TYR A 100 -3.13 -2.51 3.08
N ILE A 101 -3.97 -3.52 3.32
CA ILE A 101 -5.44 -3.36 3.30
C ILE A 101 -5.87 -2.32 4.33
N THR A 102 -5.29 -2.34 5.54
CA THR A 102 -5.57 -1.34 6.58
C THR A 102 -5.28 0.07 6.09
N ALA A 103 -4.10 0.31 5.51
CA ALA A 103 -3.75 1.63 4.98
C ALA A 103 -4.63 2.07 3.80
N VAL A 104 -5.01 1.14 2.91
CA VAL A 104 -5.92 1.42 1.81
C VAL A 104 -7.31 1.76 2.33
N ALA A 105 -7.86 0.96 3.24
CA ALA A 105 -9.18 1.19 3.83
C ALA A 105 -9.24 2.52 4.59
N ALA A 106 -8.23 2.83 5.40
CA ALA A 106 -8.14 4.11 6.11
C ALA A 106 -8.19 5.29 5.13
N ARG A 107 -7.37 5.25 4.07
CA ARG A 107 -7.29 6.31 3.06
C ARG A 107 -8.57 6.42 2.21
N VAL A 108 -9.02 5.30 1.65
CA VAL A 108 -10.06 5.26 0.62
C VAL A 108 -11.45 5.41 1.23
N CYS A 109 -11.68 4.82 2.40
CA CYS A 109 -12.96 4.87 3.09
C CYS A 109 -13.04 5.97 4.16
N GLY A 110 -11.95 6.71 4.41
CA GLY A 110 -11.89 7.77 5.41
C GLY A 110 -12.06 7.25 6.84
N LEU A 111 -11.48 6.09 7.13
CA LEU A 111 -11.56 5.43 8.43
C LEU A 111 -10.31 5.76 9.26
N ASP A 112 -10.45 5.83 10.59
CA ASP A 112 -9.28 5.77 11.46
C ASP A 112 -8.58 4.40 11.36
N TRP A 113 -7.32 4.34 11.82
CA TRP A 113 -6.50 3.15 11.68
C TRP A 113 -7.09 1.92 12.39
N ALA A 114 -7.67 2.08 13.58
CA ALA A 114 -8.22 0.97 14.34
C ALA A 114 -9.45 0.38 13.64
N THR A 115 -10.35 1.26 13.18
CA THR A 115 -11.53 0.89 12.40
C THR A 115 -11.13 0.22 11.08
N ALA A 116 -10.15 0.76 10.36
CA ALA A 116 -9.62 0.17 9.13
C ALA A 116 -8.96 -1.20 9.36
N SER A 117 -8.24 -1.36 10.47
CA SER A 117 -7.59 -2.63 10.82
C SER A 117 -8.63 -3.70 11.19
N HIS A 118 -9.70 -3.35 11.89
CA HIS A 118 -10.81 -4.27 12.14
C HIS A 118 -11.51 -4.68 10.84
N LEU A 119 -11.72 -3.73 9.92
CA LEU A 119 -12.29 -4.04 8.61
C LEU A 119 -11.37 -4.95 7.78
N ALA A 120 -10.05 -4.73 7.82
CA ALA A 120 -9.07 -5.56 7.12
C ALA A 120 -9.04 -7.01 7.65
N ALA A 121 -9.26 -7.18 8.96
CA ALA A 121 -9.32 -8.50 9.60
C ALA A 121 -10.65 -9.24 9.35
N ASP A 122 -11.78 -8.52 9.37
CA ASP A 122 -13.10 -9.07 9.08
C ASP A 122 -13.95 -8.06 8.29
N PRO A 123 -14.04 -8.20 6.96
CA PRO A 123 -14.84 -7.31 6.11
C PRO A 123 -16.34 -7.29 6.45
N ARG A 124 -16.82 -8.24 7.25
CA ARG A 124 -18.22 -8.36 7.65
C ARG A 124 -18.55 -7.64 8.96
N CYS A 125 -17.57 -6.99 9.59
CA CYS A 125 -17.76 -6.31 10.87
C CYS A 125 -18.63 -5.04 10.78
N MET A 126 -18.95 -4.56 9.58
CA MET A 126 -19.77 -3.35 9.33
C MET A 126 -20.80 -3.57 8.20
N PRO A 127 -21.76 -4.51 8.38
CA PRO A 127 -22.71 -4.85 7.33
C PRO A 127 -23.57 -3.66 6.88
N GLU A 128 -23.90 -2.74 7.79
CA GLU A 128 -24.66 -1.52 7.50
C GLU A 128 -23.92 -0.52 6.60
N ARG A 129 -22.59 -0.65 6.49
CA ARG A 129 -21.75 0.19 5.62
C ARG A 129 -21.27 -0.52 4.36
N ALA A 130 -21.68 -1.77 4.12
CA ALA A 130 -21.14 -2.60 3.05
C ALA A 130 -21.23 -1.92 1.67
N SER A 131 -22.37 -1.33 1.32
CA SER A 131 -22.55 -0.64 0.03
C SER A 131 -21.64 0.58 -0.11
N PHE A 132 -21.46 1.36 0.97
CA PHE A 132 -20.54 2.49 0.97
C PHE A 132 -19.09 2.02 0.78
N LEU A 133 -18.65 1.05 1.58
CA LEU A 133 -17.29 0.49 1.49
C LEU A 133 -17.01 -0.08 0.10
N ALA A 134 -17.95 -0.86 -0.44
CA ALA A 134 -17.84 -1.41 -1.79
C ALA A 134 -17.74 -0.33 -2.86
N ALA A 135 -18.52 0.75 -2.78
CA ALA A 135 -18.41 1.87 -3.72
C ALA A 135 -17.02 2.53 -3.66
N ARG A 136 -16.46 2.73 -2.45
CA ARG A 136 -15.12 3.31 -2.29
C ARG A 136 -14.02 2.39 -2.84
N PHE A 137 -14.08 1.09 -2.58
CA PHE A 137 -13.12 0.13 -3.14
C PHE A 137 -13.27 -0.04 -4.66
N ALA A 138 -14.49 0.01 -5.20
CA ALA A 138 -14.73 -0.05 -6.64
C ALA A 138 -14.08 1.13 -7.38
N GLU A 139 -14.12 2.33 -6.80
CA GLU A 139 -13.39 3.49 -7.33
C GLU A 139 -11.88 3.24 -7.35
N GLU A 140 -11.32 2.76 -6.24
CA GLU A 140 -9.87 2.52 -6.11
C GLU A 140 -9.36 1.37 -6.98
N VAL A 141 -10.17 0.35 -7.31
CA VAL A 141 -9.79 -0.74 -8.23
C VAL A 141 -9.35 -0.21 -9.61
N THR A 142 -9.83 0.96 -10.02
CA THR A 142 -9.47 1.56 -11.31
C THR A 142 -8.24 2.48 -11.21
N ASN A 143 -7.62 2.62 -10.04
CA ASN A 143 -6.47 3.48 -9.83
C ASN A 143 -5.19 2.94 -10.51
N VAL A 144 -4.91 3.41 -11.72
CA VAL A 144 -3.74 2.99 -12.52
C VAL A 144 -2.38 3.32 -11.88
N ARG A 145 -2.35 4.13 -10.81
CA ARG A 145 -1.11 4.60 -10.15
C ARG A 145 -0.69 3.76 -8.94
N ASP A 146 -1.49 2.81 -8.49
CA ASP A 146 -1.18 2.02 -7.30
C ASP A 146 -1.67 0.58 -7.48
N ALA A 147 -0.78 -0.30 -7.96
CA ALA A 147 -1.13 -1.70 -8.21
C ALA A 147 -1.54 -2.45 -6.93
N GLY A 148 -0.88 -2.16 -5.81
CA GLY A 148 -1.18 -2.76 -4.51
C GLY A 148 -2.55 -2.34 -4.00
N ALA A 149 -2.90 -1.05 -4.12
CA ALA A 149 -4.21 -0.55 -3.72
C ALA A 149 -5.34 -1.12 -4.60
N ARG A 150 -5.13 -1.24 -5.91
CA ARG A 150 -6.10 -1.91 -6.80
C ARG A 150 -6.36 -3.35 -6.37
N TRP A 151 -5.29 -4.10 -6.12
CA TRP A 151 -5.40 -5.50 -5.70
C TRP A 151 -6.08 -5.65 -4.34
N CYS A 152 -5.68 -4.85 -3.34
CA CYS A 152 -6.32 -4.84 -2.03
C CYS A 152 -7.80 -4.49 -2.12
N SER A 153 -8.16 -3.51 -2.95
CA SER A 153 -9.55 -3.11 -3.16
C SER A 153 -10.36 -4.22 -3.83
N ALA A 154 -9.78 -4.94 -4.79
CA ALA A 154 -10.42 -6.10 -5.42
C ALA A 154 -10.66 -7.25 -4.41
N VAL A 155 -9.69 -7.51 -3.52
CA VAL A 155 -9.84 -8.48 -2.42
C VAL A 155 -10.99 -8.06 -1.49
N MET A 156 -11.04 -6.79 -1.08
CA MET A 156 -12.11 -6.29 -0.22
C MET A 156 -13.48 -6.35 -0.89
N LEU A 157 -13.58 -6.05 -2.19
CA LEU A 157 -14.84 -6.19 -2.94
C LEU A 157 -15.33 -7.64 -2.98
N ARG A 158 -14.43 -8.60 -3.24
CA ARG A 158 -14.76 -10.03 -3.19
C ARG A 158 -15.34 -10.40 -1.83
N ASP A 159 -14.71 -9.93 -0.75
CA ASP A 159 -15.07 -10.32 0.61
C ASP A 159 -16.34 -9.60 1.12
N LEU A 160 -16.63 -8.40 0.61
CA LEU A 160 -17.88 -7.67 0.87
C LEU A 160 -19.07 -8.17 0.05
N SER A 161 -18.83 -8.87 -1.07
CA SER A 161 -19.89 -9.31 -1.99
C SER A 161 -21.08 -10.03 -1.33
N PRO A 162 -20.93 -10.86 -0.27
CA PRO A 162 -22.07 -11.51 0.39
C PRO A 162 -23.01 -10.55 1.14
N LEU A 163 -22.64 -9.28 1.31
CA LEU A 163 -23.39 -8.26 2.03
C LEU A 163 -24.12 -7.29 1.09
N LEU A 164 -23.82 -7.29 -0.22
CA LEU A 164 -24.31 -6.29 -1.17
C LEU A 164 -25.65 -6.65 -1.85
N GLY A 165 -26.11 -7.89 -1.68
CA GLY A 165 -27.36 -8.41 -2.27
C GLY A 165 -28.47 -8.67 -1.26
N ARG A 166 -28.39 -8.06 -0.07
CA ARG A 166 -29.45 -8.08 0.95
C ARG A 166 -30.23 -6.79 0.90
#